data_AF-A0A959Y6S6-F1
#
_entry.id   AF-A0A959Y6S6-F1
#
_cell.length_a   1.000
_cell.length_b   1.000
_cell.length_c   1.000
_cell.angle_alpha   90.00
_cell.angle_beta   90.00
_cell.angle_gamma   90.00
#
_symmetry.space_group_name_H-M   'P 1'
#
loop_
_entity.id
_entity.type
_entity.pdbx_description
1 polymer ?
#
loop_
_entity_poly.entity_id
_entity_poly.type
_entity_poly.pdbx_seq_one_letter_code
_entity_poly.pdbx_strand_id
1 'polypeptide(L)'
;MNDSLYRVWQDPGLPDTVRAKALDRHFDAFEYVDRDSALRIADELIRFCEVRDYVQGVAWGHNDRGLALYHLGELESAAAAFGSALEIQTGIGNEKGVSAALNNLGMVYLAQGDRPRALDHYIRSLKMDEALGDSLGVAGSHLNIGVIFL
;
A
#
# COMPACT_ATOMS: atom_id res chain seq x y z
N MET A 1 4.45 -22.39 13.32
CA MET A 1 3.92 -21.76 12.09
C MET A 1 4.75 -22.29 10.94
N ASN A 2 4.19 -23.19 10.13
CA ASN A 2 4.89 -23.86 9.04
C ASN A 2 4.53 -23.15 7.74
N ASP A 3 4.88 -21.86 7.67
CA ASP A 3 4.33 -20.98 6.63
C ASP A 3 5.14 -21.12 5.34
N SER A 4 4.50 -21.58 4.27
CA SER A 4 5.14 -21.84 2.98
C SER A 4 5.75 -20.56 2.38
N LEU A 5 5.17 -19.40 2.67
CA LEU A 5 5.67 -18.09 2.25
C LEU A 5 6.97 -17.70 2.95
N TYR A 6 7.13 -18.07 4.23
CA TYR A 6 8.37 -17.82 4.98
C TYR A 6 9.57 -18.55 4.35
N ARG A 7 9.36 -19.77 3.85
CA ARG A 7 10.42 -20.52 3.15
C ARG A 7 10.77 -19.92 1.80
N VAL A 8 9.78 -19.46 1.04
CA VAL A 8 9.98 -18.80 -0.27
C VAL A 8 10.77 -17.51 -0.11
N TRP A 9 10.43 -16.71 0.90
CA TRP A 9 11.14 -15.48 1.23
C TRP A 9 12.63 -15.73 1.55
N GLN A 10 12.93 -16.76 2.33
CA GLN A 10 14.28 -17.04 2.81
C GLN A 10 15.15 -17.83 1.83
N ASP A 11 14.62 -18.28 0.69
CA ASP A 11 15.38 -19.05 -0.29
C ASP A 11 16.23 -18.12 -1.18
N PRO A 12 17.58 -18.10 -1.03
CA PRO A 12 18.44 -17.25 -1.84
C PRO A 12 18.54 -17.73 -3.30
N GLY A 13 18.06 -18.93 -3.63
CA GLY A 13 18.02 -19.46 -5.00
C GLY A 13 16.86 -18.92 -5.83
N LEU A 14 15.89 -18.23 -5.21
CA LEU A 14 14.74 -17.65 -5.92
C LEU A 14 15.01 -16.21 -6.38
N PRO A 15 14.40 -15.77 -7.48
CA PRO A 15 14.50 -14.38 -7.93
C PRO A 15 14.01 -13.42 -6.85
N ASP A 16 14.68 -12.28 -6.69
CA ASP A 16 14.32 -11.28 -5.68
C ASP A 16 12.88 -10.76 -5.85
N THR A 17 12.35 -10.72 -7.08
CA THR A 17 10.95 -10.38 -7.35
C THR A 17 9.97 -11.41 -6.80
N VAL A 18 10.32 -12.70 -6.78
CA VAL A 18 9.50 -13.77 -6.19
C VAL A 18 9.54 -13.68 -4.67
N ARG A 19 10.71 -13.41 -4.11
CA ARG A 19 10.93 -13.26 -2.67
C ARG A 19 10.21 -12.03 -2.12
N ALA A 20 10.29 -10.89 -2.80
CA ALA A 20 9.54 -9.68 -2.47
C ALA A 20 8.03 -9.92 -2.50
N LYS A 21 7.51 -10.59 -3.53
CA LYS A 21 6.09 -10.98 -3.61
C LYS A 21 5.65 -11.98 -2.53
N ALA A 22 6.59 -12.72 -1.95
CA ALA A 22 6.29 -13.62 -0.83
C ALA A 22 6.18 -12.85 0.48
N LEU A 23 7.00 -11.81 0.68
CA LEU A 23 6.88 -10.89 1.82
C LEU A 23 5.60 -10.05 1.76
N ASP A 24 5.28 -9.50 0.60
CA ASP A 24 4.04 -8.75 0.33
C ASP A 24 2.80 -9.61 0.69
N ARG A 25 2.75 -10.86 0.21
CA ARG A 25 1.69 -11.80 0.63
C ARG A 25 1.74 -12.19 2.10
N HIS A 26 2.92 -12.17 2.72
CA HIS A 26 3.04 -12.45 4.14
C HIS A 26 2.46 -11.29 4.95
N PHE A 27 2.58 -10.05 4.48
CA PHE A 27 1.90 -8.90 5.09
C PHE A 27 0.38 -9.08 5.11
N ASP A 28 -0.23 -9.48 3.99
CA ASP A 28 -1.69 -9.71 3.89
C ASP A 28 -2.23 -10.67 4.97
N ALA A 29 -1.42 -11.65 5.38
CA ALA A 29 -1.79 -12.64 6.38
C ALA A 29 -1.84 -12.05 7.81
N PHE A 30 -1.19 -10.91 8.07
CA PHE A 30 -1.04 -10.32 9.39
C PHE A 30 -1.68 -8.94 9.55
N GLU A 31 -2.00 -8.23 8.45
CA GLU A 31 -2.57 -6.87 8.48
C GLU A 31 -3.73 -6.73 9.49
N TYR A 32 -4.62 -7.71 9.54
CA TYR A 32 -5.81 -7.71 10.41
C TYR A 32 -5.66 -8.55 11.69
N VAL A 33 -4.55 -9.27 11.85
CA VAL A 33 -4.32 -10.22 12.95
C VAL A 33 -3.41 -9.60 14.01
N ASP A 34 -2.29 -9.02 13.59
CA ASP A 34 -1.29 -8.41 14.46
C ASP A 34 -0.62 -7.24 13.73
N ARG A 35 -0.98 -6.04 14.17
CA ARG A 35 -0.56 -4.78 13.55
C ARG A 35 0.94 -4.51 13.72
N ASP A 36 1.53 -4.94 14.83
CA ASP A 36 2.96 -4.77 15.08
C ASP A 36 3.77 -5.72 14.20
N SER A 37 3.29 -6.96 14.03
CA SER A 37 3.88 -7.91 13.07
C SER A 37 3.75 -7.41 11.63
N ALA A 38 2.59 -6.86 11.24
CA ALA A 38 2.38 -6.29 9.91
C ALA A 38 3.36 -5.14 9.61
N LEU A 39 3.53 -4.21 10.55
CA LEU A 39 4.51 -3.12 10.42
C LEU A 39 5.94 -3.64 10.27
N ARG A 40 6.33 -4.64 11.08
CA ARG A 40 7.66 -5.25 11.01
C ARG A 40 7.91 -5.93 9.66
N ILE A 41 6.90 -6.61 9.10
CA ILE A 41 7.00 -7.29 7.79
C ILE A 41 7.15 -6.24 6.68
N ALA A 42 6.38 -5.15 6.73
CA ALA A 42 6.50 -4.06 5.76
C ALA A 42 7.90 -3.41 5.79
N ASP A 43 8.43 -3.13 6.98
CA ASP A 43 9.79 -2.60 7.15
C ASP A 43 10.86 -3.59 6.65
N GLU A 44 10.63 -4.90 6.80
CA GLU A 44 11.51 -5.95 6.25
C GLU A 44 11.48 -5.97 4.72
N LEU A 45 10.30 -5.83 4.11
CA LEU A 45 10.13 -5.72 2.66
C LEU A 45 10.85 -4.51 2.08
N ILE A 46 10.68 -3.33 2.71
CA ILE A 46 11.37 -2.10 2.28
C ILE A 46 12.88 -2.33 2.26
N ARG A 47 13.46 -2.73 3.41
CA ARG A 47 14.91 -2.97 3.52
C ARG A 47 15.40 -4.00 2.51
N PHE A 48 14.63 -5.07 2.30
CA PHE A 48 14.99 -6.09 1.33
C PHE A 48 15.11 -5.55 -0.09
N CYS A 49 14.13 -4.76 -0.51
CA CYS A 49 14.04 -4.22 -1.85
C CYS A 49 15.06 -3.09 -2.07
N GLU A 50 15.32 -2.26 -1.05
CA GLU A 50 16.33 -1.20 -1.09
C GLU A 50 17.72 -1.75 -1.36
N VAL A 51 18.17 -2.77 -0.60
CA VAL A 51 19.52 -3.34 -0.78
C VAL A 51 19.71 -4.09 -2.10
N ARG A 52 18.65 -4.23 -2.90
CA ARG A 52 18.60 -4.95 -4.18
C ARG A 52 18.20 -4.05 -5.35
N ASP A 53 18.06 -2.75 -5.11
CA ASP A 53 17.60 -1.77 -6.09
C ASP A 53 16.26 -2.15 -6.75
N TYR A 54 15.40 -2.90 -6.03
CA TYR A 54 14.10 -3.30 -6.52
C TYR A 54 13.04 -2.23 -6.19
N VAL A 55 13.11 -1.11 -6.90
CA VAL A 55 12.31 0.11 -6.65
C VAL A 55 10.82 -0.16 -6.51
N GLN A 56 10.26 -1.03 -7.36
CA GLN A 56 8.83 -1.34 -7.29
C GLN A 56 8.45 -2.09 -5.99
N GLY A 57 9.33 -2.95 -5.47
CA GLY A 57 9.11 -3.60 -4.18
C GLY A 57 9.24 -2.63 -3.00
N VAL A 58 10.09 -1.60 -3.10
CA VAL A 58 10.16 -0.52 -2.10
C VAL A 58 8.82 0.22 -2.02
N ALA A 59 8.19 0.49 -3.17
CA ALA A 59 6.87 1.11 -3.21
C ALA A 59 5.77 0.24 -2.59
N TRP A 60 5.81 -1.09 -2.81
CA TRP A 60 4.89 -2.03 -2.14
C TRP A 60 5.07 -1.99 -0.62
N GLY A 61 6.32 -2.10 -0.14
CA GLY A 61 6.61 -2.04 1.28
C GLY A 61 6.16 -0.73 1.95
N HIS A 62 6.29 0.42 1.27
CA HIS A 62 5.75 1.68 1.79
C HIS A 62 4.22 1.71 1.85
N ASN A 63 3.54 1.09 0.88
CA ASN A 63 2.10 0.96 0.91
C ASN A 63 1.64 0.09 2.09
N ASP A 64 2.27 -1.07 2.27
CA ASP A 64 2.00 -2.00 3.38
C ASP A 64 2.26 -1.34 4.74
N ARG A 65 3.37 -0.61 4.84
CA ARG A 65 3.71 0.17 6.02
C ARG A 65 2.64 1.21 6.33
N GLY A 66 2.14 1.90 5.30
CA GLY A 66 1.05 2.86 5.43
C GLY A 66 -0.23 2.22 5.96
N LEU A 67 -0.60 1.05 5.46
CA LEU A 67 -1.77 0.30 5.94
C LEU A 67 -1.62 -0.14 7.41
N ALA A 68 -0.46 -0.70 7.78
CA ALA A 68 -0.20 -1.08 9.17
C ALA A 68 -0.28 0.12 10.13
N LEU A 69 0.34 1.24 9.76
CA LEU A 69 0.30 2.47 10.57
C LEU A 69 -1.10 3.06 10.67
N TYR A 70 -1.89 3.00 9.59
CA TYR A 70 -3.28 3.42 9.59
C TYR A 70 -4.09 2.59 10.61
N HIS A 71 -3.93 1.27 10.62
CA HIS A 71 -4.61 0.39 11.58
C HIS A 71 -4.12 0.57 13.03
N LEU A 72 -2.89 1.05 13.22
CA LEU A 72 -2.36 1.47 14.52
C LEU A 72 -2.89 2.84 14.99
N GLY A 73 -3.54 3.61 14.11
CA GLY A 73 -3.99 4.98 14.39
C GLY A 73 -2.90 6.04 14.23
N GLU A 74 -1.73 5.66 13.71
CA GLU A 74 -0.58 6.52 13.45
C GLU A 74 -0.76 7.26 12.12
N LEU A 75 -1.81 8.09 12.03
CA LEU A 75 -2.30 8.66 10.77
C LEU A 75 -1.27 9.51 10.02
N GLU A 76 -0.47 10.32 10.72
CA GLU A 76 0.59 11.13 10.07
C GLU A 76 1.69 10.26 9.48
N SER A 77 2.09 9.21 10.21
CA SER A 77 3.08 8.25 9.74
C SER A 77 2.55 7.42 8.57
N ALA A 78 1.25 7.10 8.57
CA ALA A 78 0.57 6.43 7.46
C ALA A 78 0.55 7.32 6.21
N ALA A 79 0.18 8.60 6.35
CA ALA A 79 0.22 9.57 5.25
C ALA A 79 1.62 9.69 4.66
N ALA A 80 2.66 9.77 5.50
CA ALA A 80 4.05 9.81 5.02
C ALA A 80 4.43 8.56 4.24
N ALA A 81 4.05 7.37 4.72
CA ALA A 81 4.35 6.11 4.03
C ALA A 81 3.63 6.00 2.68
N PHE A 82 2.33 6.32 2.62
CA PHE A 82 1.59 6.36 1.35
C PHE A 82 2.12 7.45 0.40
N GLY A 83 2.58 8.58 0.94
CA GLY A 83 3.27 9.63 0.17
C GLY A 83 4.55 9.12 -0.48
N SER A 84 5.40 8.39 0.25
CA SER A 84 6.59 7.75 -0.31
C SER A 84 6.24 6.72 -1.39
N ALA A 85 5.22 5.89 -1.17
CA ALA A 85 4.73 4.97 -2.19
C ALA A 85 4.27 5.74 -3.44
N LEU A 86 3.48 6.81 -3.28
CA LEU A 86 2.99 7.64 -4.37
C LEU A 86 4.13 8.24 -5.21
N GLU A 87 5.15 8.81 -4.56
CA GLU A 87 6.31 9.39 -5.22
C GLU A 87 7.06 8.34 -6.05
N ILE A 88 7.32 7.16 -5.47
CA ILE A 88 8.03 6.08 -6.16
C ILE A 88 7.21 5.56 -7.34
N GLN A 89 5.91 5.27 -7.14
CA GLN A 89 5.04 4.77 -8.21
C GLN A 89 4.93 5.77 -9.37
N THR A 90 4.89 7.07 -9.06
CA THR A 90 4.94 8.13 -10.05
C THR A 90 6.26 8.12 -10.81
N GLY A 91 7.38 8.01 -10.11
CA GLY A 91 8.72 8.00 -10.69
C GLY A 91 8.99 6.82 -11.63
N ILE A 92 8.36 5.66 -11.38
CA ILE A 92 8.48 4.48 -12.25
C ILE A 92 7.36 4.37 -13.30
N GLY A 93 6.43 5.33 -13.35
CA GLY A 93 5.32 5.34 -14.31
C GLY A 93 4.26 4.26 -14.05
N ASN A 94 4.12 3.76 -12.82
CA ASN A 94 3.09 2.78 -12.46
C ASN A 94 1.79 3.49 -12.08
N GLU A 95 0.97 3.81 -13.08
CA GLU A 95 -0.29 4.55 -12.90
C GLU A 95 -1.27 3.84 -11.94
N LYS A 96 -1.34 2.50 -11.98
CA LYS A 96 -2.16 1.73 -11.04
C LYS A 96 -1.68 1.88 -9.59
N GLY A 97 -0.36 1.88 -9.38
CA GLY A 97 0.23 2.12 -8.06
C GLY A 97 -0.03 3.54 -7.55
N VAL A 98 0.02 4.53 -8.46
CA VAL A 98 -0.32 5.93 -8.15
C VAL A 98 -1.78 6.06 -7.70
N SER A 99 -2.71 5.44 -8.44
CA SER A 99 -4.13 5.43 -8.09
C SER A 99 -4.36 4.82 -6.70
N ALA A 100 -3.81 3.63 -6.43
CA ALA A 100 -3.92 2.97 -5.14
C ALA A 100 -3.39 3.83 -3.98
N ALA A 101 -2.22 4.48 -4.14
CA ALA A 101 -1.66 5.35 -3.12
C ALA A 101 -2.51 6.61 -2.89
N LEU A 102 -3.11 7.19 -3.93
CA LEU A 102 -4.05 8.31 -3.79
C LEU A 102 -5.30 7.90 -3.01
N ASN A 103 -5.88 6.73 -3.31
CA ASN A 103 -7.01 6.20 -2.57
C ASN A 103 -6.65 6.01 -1.08
N ASN A 104 -5.48 5.44 -0.79
CA ASN A 104 -5.05 5.22 0.58
C ASN A 104 -4.78 6.53 1.35
N LEU A 105 -4.23 7.56 0.70
CA LEU A 105 -4.14 8.91 1.28
C LEU A 105 -5.53 9.51 1.56
N GLY A 106 -6.50 9.27 0.68
CA GLY A 106 -7.89 9.65 0.92
C GLY A 106 -8.47 9.03 2.19
N MET A 107 -8.16 7.75 2.44
CA MET A 107 -8.55 7.06 3.68
C MET A 107 -7.95 7.70 4.92
N VAL A 108 -6.66 8.08 4.88
CA VAL A 108 -6.00 8.76 5.99
C VAL A 108 -6.66 10.11 6.27
N TYR A 109 -6.88 10.95 5.25
CA TYR A 109 -7.51 12.26 5.45
C TYR A 109 -8.95 12.14 5.97
N LEU A 110 -9.68 11.11 5.55
CA LEU A 110 -11.02 10.84 6.07
C LEU A 110 -10.97 10.50 7.56
N ALA A 111 -10.03 9.64 7.97
CA ALA A 111 -9.83 9.29 9.38
C ALA A 111 -9.38 10.48 10.24
N GLN A 112 -8.66 11.44 9.65
CA GLN A 112 -8.31 12.72 10.29
C GLN A 112 -9.49 13.71 10.36
N GLY A 113 -10.64 13.40 9.74
CA GLY A 113 -11.83 14.26 9.67
C GLY A 113 -11.81 15.28 8.54
N ASP A 114 -10.78 15.29 7.69
CA ASP A 114 -10.69 16.17 6.53
C ASP A 114 -11.37 15.57 5.30
N ARG A 115 -12.70 15.63 5.32
CA ARG A 115 -13.55 15.17 4.22
C ARG A 115 -13.22 15.84 2.88
N PRO A 116 -12.99 17.17 2.79
CA PRO A 116 -12.64 17.81 1.51
C PRO A 116 -11.35 17.25 0.90
N ARG A 117 -10.28 17.10 1.68
CA ARG A 117 -9.03 16.49 1.17
C ARG A 117 -9.21 15.03 0.80
N ALA A 118 -9.92 14.26 1.62
CA ALA A 118 -10.23 12.87 1.29
C ALA A 118 -10.95 12.73 -0.06
N LEU A 119 -11.96 13.58 -0.29
CA LEU A 119 -12.72 13.59 -1.54
C LEU A 119 -11.86 13.93 -2.76
N ASP A 120 -10.98 14.93 -2.66
CA ASP A 120 -10.04 15.26 -3.76
C ASP A 120 -9.18 14.05 -4.14
N HIS A 121 -8.60 13.39 -3.14
CA HIS A 121 -7.77 12.21 -3.33
C HIS A 121 -8.53 11.05 -3.98
N TYR A 122 -9.73 10.73 -3.50
CA TYR A 122 -10.57 9.68 -4.10
C TYR A 122 -11.01 10.00 -5.52
N ILE A 123 -11.36 11.26 -5.83
CA ILE A 123 -11.75 11.66 -7.20
C ILE A 123 -10.56 11.53 -8.15
N ARG A 124 -9.36 11.88 -7.70
CA ARG A 124 -8.14 11.72 -8.51
C ARG A 124 -7.85 10.24 -8.78
N SER A 125 -7.95 9.38 -7.77
CA SER A 125 -7.85 7.92 -7.93
C SER A 125 -8.90 7.39 -8.92
N LEU A 126 -10.17 7.76 -8.73
CA LEU A 126 -11.27 7.33 -9.60
C LEU A 126 -11.02 7.65 -11.06
N LYS A 127 -10.62 8.89 -11.37
CA LYS A 127 -10.33 9.31 -12.75
C LYS A 127 -9.20 8.50 -13.39
N MET A 128 -8.20 8.13 -12.60
CA MET A 128 -7.10 7.28 -13.07
C MET A 128 -7.58 5.86 -13.33
N ASP A 129 -8.34 5.28 -12.40
CA ASP A 129 -8.89 3.93 -12.56
C ASP A 129 -9.86 3.84 -13.75
N GLU A 130 -10.67 4.87 -13.99
CA GLU A 130 -11.52 4.99 -15.18
C GLU A 130 -10.69 5.02 -16.47
N ALA A 131 -9.61 5.81 -16.50
CA ALA A 131 -8.71 5.89 -17.66
C ALA A 131 -7.97 4.57 -17.93
N LEU A 132 -7.65 3.82 -16.88
CA LEU A 132 -7.01 2.51 -16.94
C LEU A 132 -7.99 1.36 -17.26
N GLY A 133 -9.29 1.60 -17.14
CA GLY A 133 -10.32 0.55 -17.20
C GLY A 133 -10.27 -0.41 -16.00
N ASP A 134 -9.71 0.01 -14.86
CA ASP A 134 -9.62 -0.79 -13.63
C ASP A 134 -10.95 -0.76 -12.87
N SER A 135 -11.83 -1.71 -13.19
CA SER A 135 -13.15 -1.80 -12.57
C SER A 135 -13.12 -2.03 -11.05
N LEU A 136 -12.06 -2.64 -10.52
CA LEU A 136 -11.90 -2.84 -9.08
C LEU A 136 -11.49 -1.53 -8.40
N GLY A 137 -10.56 -0.78 -9.00
CA GLY A 137 -10.17 0.55 -8.52
C GLY A 137 -11.34 1.54 -8.52
N VAL A 138 -12.12 1.56 -9.60
CA VAL A 138 -13.36 2.37 -9.71
C VAL A 138 -14.34 2.03 -8.59
N ALA A 139 -14.60 0.74 -8.34
CA ALA A 139 -15.51 0.31 -7.28
C ALA A 139 -15.02 0.72 -5.89
N GLY A 140 -13.72 0.57 -5.62
CA GLY A 140 -13.09 1.00 -4.36
C GLY A 140 -13.22 2.51 -4.13
N SER A 141 -12.89 3.30 -5.14
CA SER A 141 -13.02 4.76 -5.09
C SER A 141 -14.47 5.20 -4.84
N HIS A 142 -15.46 4.58 -5.50
CA HIS A 142 -16.87 4.89 -5.27
C HIS A 142 -17.34 4.55 -3.86
N LEU A 143 -16.94 3.39 -3.32
CA LEU A 143 -17.26 3.01 -1.95
C LEU A 143 -16.75 4.07 -0.97
N ASN A 144 -15.48 4.45 -1.12
CA ASN A 144 -14.81 5.43 -0.27
C ASN A 144 -15.43 6.83 -0.36
N ILE A 145 -15.81 7.28 -1.56
CA ILE A 145 -16.58 8.52 -1.75
C ILE A 145 -17.95 8.41 -1.09
N GLY A 146 -18.63 7.27 -1.21
CA GLY A 146 -19.92 7.03 -0.55
C GLY A 146 -19.84 7.22 0.96
N VAL A 147 -18.78 6.70 1.60
CA VAL A 147 -18.54 6.84 3.06
C VAL A 147 -18.42 8.31 3.49
N ILE A 148 -17.93 9.21 2.63
CA ILE A 148 -17.84 10.65 2.96
C ILE A 148 -19.22 11.27 3.19
N PHE A 149 -20.24 10.80 2.48
CA PHE A 149 -21.60 11.36 2.48
C PHE A 149 -22.59 10.61 3.39
N LEU A 150 -22.12 9.63 4.16
CA LEU A 150 -22.87 8.96 5.25
C LEU A 150 -22.70 9.72 6.58
#